data_AF-A0A918IE24-F1
#
_entry.id   AF-A0A918IE24-F1
#
_cell.length_a   1.000
_cell.length_b   1.000
_cell.length_c   1.000
_cell.angle_alpha   90.00
_cell.angle_beta   90.00
_cell.angle_gamma   90.00
#
_symmetry.space_group_name_H-M   'P 1'
#
loop_
_entity.id
_entity.type
_entity.pdbx_description
1 polymer ?
#
loop_
_entity_poly.entity_id
_entity_poly.type
_entity_poly.pdbx_seq_one_letter_code
_entity_poly.pdbx_strand_id
1 'polypeptide(L)'
;MVSLANVRFGEENEDVRTVQKALIARGHTIPDGATGYFGEQTKAAYQAEQRAQGFTGADADGIPGCASLTALGKSIGFPVDCAGVPAGGGGRLALSQVTYHDPGDDSGEAAMQRYARKACELTGMDPRFGVPALTTIAQRESAYNAPGQRVNTWDVNAHGSKAADGHALNCSRGATQCIPTTFAAYHQAGTATTPYDVVACMCATINYVRDRYHVNQSGSNFTARVQQADPNRPPKGY
;
A
#
# COMPACT_ATOMS: atom_id res chain seq x y z
N MET A 1 1.22 -25.89 -7.92
CA MET A 1 1.66 -24.80 -7.03
C MET A 1 1.10 -23.53 -7.61
N VAL A 2 0.43 -22.70 -6.81
CA VAL A 2 -0.21 -21.45 -7.28
C VAL A 2 0.65 -20.27 -6.85
N SER A 3 1.09 -19.44 -7.80
CA SER A 3 1.85 -18.23 -7.47
C SER A 3 0.92 -17.07 -7.14
N LEU A 4 1.09 -16.43 -5.99
CA LEU A 4 0.31 -15.25 -5.62
C LEU A 4 0.42 -14.12 -6.67
N ALA A 5 1.59 -13.98 -7.31
CA ALA A 5 1.80 -13.00 -8.35
C ALA A 5 0.91 -13.22 -9.59
N ASN A 6 0.41 -14.42 -9.81
CA ASN A 6 -0.44 -14.72 -10.97
C ASN A 6 -1.93 -14.60 -10.66
N VAL A 7 -2.33 -14.40 -9.40
CA VAL A 7 -3.74 -14.35 -9.00
C VAL A 7 -4.12 -12.92 -8.60
N ARG A 8 -4.22 -12.03 -9.60
CA ARG A 8 -4.57 -10.62 -9.44
C ARG A 8 -5.74 -10.24 -10.35
N PHE A 9 -6.46 -9.18 -9.98
CA PHE A 9 -7.58 -8.69 -10.79
C PHE A 9 -7.14 -8.33 -12.21
N GLY A 10 -7.88 -8.83 -13.20
CA GLY A 10 -7.57 -8.68 -14.62
C GLY A 10 -6.61 -9.72 -15.19
N GLU A 11 -5.97 -10.56 -14.36
CA GLU A 11 -5.11 -11.64 -14.85
C GLU A 11 -5.94 -12.79 -15.43
N GLU A 12 -5.39 -13.44 -16.46
CA GLU A 12 -5.97 -14.65 -17.07
C GLU A 12 -4.91 -15.75 -17.19
N ASN A 13 -5.03 -16.81 -16.40
CA ASN A 13 -4.06 -17.92 -16.37
C ASN A 13 -4.58 -19.14 -15.59
N GLU A 14 -3.78 -20.22 -15.54
CA GLU A 14 -4.12 -21.45 -14.81
C GLU A 14 -4.12 -21.30 -13.28
N ASP A 15 -3.34 -20.37 -12.73
CA ASP A 15 -3.30 -20.13 -11.28
C ASP A 15 -4.63 -19.52 -10.81
N VAL A 16 -5.16 -18.54 -11.57
CA VAL A 16 -6.51 -18.00 -11.37
C VAL A 16 -7.56 -19.10 -11.49
N ARG A 17 -7.47 -19.95 -12.52
CA ARG A 17 -8.41 -21.07 -12.69
C ARG A 17 -8.39 -22.02 -11.49
N THR A 18 -7.20 -22.30 -10.96
CA THR A 18 -7.02 -23.15 -9.78
C THR A 18 -7.70 -22.53 -8.56
N VAL A 19 -7.55 -21.22 -8.35
CA VAL A 19 -8.22 -20.50 -7.27
C VAL A 19 -9.74 -20.48 -7.43
N GLN A 20 -10.26 -20.25 -8.63
CA GLN A 20 -11.71 -20.28 -8.89
C GLN A 20 -12.30 -21.65 -8.58
N LYS A 21 -11.63 -22.74 -9.01
CA LYS A 21 -12.05 -24.11 -8.67
C LYS A 21 -12.08 -24.34 -7.15
N ALA A 22 -11.09 -23.82 -6.43
CA ALA A 22 -11.03 -23.91 -4.98
C ALA A 22 -12.15 -23.12 -4.28
N LEU A 23 -12.47 -21.91 -4.76
CA LEU A 23 -13.59 -21.11 -4.27
C LEU A 23 -14.93 -21.82 -4.47
N ILE A 24 -15.15 -22.40 -5.66
CA ILE A 24 -16.35 -23.19 -5.97
C ILE A 24 -16.43 -24.43 -5.05
N ALA A 25 -15.32 -25.13 -4.84
CA ALA A 25 -15.27 -26.27 -3.92
C ALA A 25 -15.56 -25.89 -2.45
N ARG A 26 -15.23 -24.66 -2.05
CA ARG A 26 -15.58 -24.07 -0.74
C ARG A 26 -17.04 -23.62 -0.66
N GLY A 27 -17.81 -23.71 -1.75
CA GLY A 27 -19.22 -23.35 -1.82
C GLY A 27 -19.50 -21.91 -2.25
N HIS A 28 -18.49 -21.16 -2.71
CA HIS A 28 -18.70 -19.81 -3.25
C HIS A 28 -19.15 -19.85 -4.69
N THR A 29 -20.18 -19.07 -5.02
CA THR A 29 -20.73 -19.01 -6.38
C THR A 29 -19.88 -18.13 -7.29
N ILE A 30 -19.41 -18.71 -8.40
CA ILE A 30 -18.87 -17.99 -9.55
C ILE A 30 -19.75 -18.37 -10.75
N PRO A 31 -20.69 -17.52 -11.19
CA PRO A 31 -21.65 -17.86 -12.25
C PRO A 31 -21.03 -18.42 -13.54
N ASP A 32 -19.92 -17.83 -14.00
CA ASP A 32 -19.24 -18.27 -15.22
C ASP A 32 -18.29 -19.48 -14.99
N GLY A 33 -18.21 -19.96 -13.75
CA GLY A 33 -17.32 -21.03 -13.35
C GLY A 33 -15.84 -20.63 -13.38
N ALA A 34 -14.97 -21.63 -13.45
CA ALA A 34 -13.52 -21.45 -13.42
C ALA A 34 -12.95 -21.14 -14.81
N THR A 35 -13.22 -19.94 -15.32
CA THR A 35 -12.78 -19.46 -16.65
C THR A 35 -11.25 -19.35 -16.76
N GLY A 36 -10.57 -19.05 -15.65
CA GLY A 36 -9.17 -18.66 -15.62
C GLY A 36 -8.95 -17.15 -15.64
N TYR A 37 -10.01 -16.34 -15.78
CA TYR A 37 -9.95 -14.88 -15.75
C TYR A 37 -10.42 -14.31 -14.40
N PHE A 38 -9.59 -13.49 -13.75
CA PHE A 38 -9.91 -12.88 -12.46
C PHE A 38 -10.68 -11.56 -12.67
N GLY A 39 -11.99 -11.70 -12.88
CA GLY A 39 -12.93 -10.57 -12.96
C GLY A 39 -13.72 -10.35 -11.67
N GLU A 40 -14.75 -9.50 -11.76
CA GLU A 40 -15.63 -9.14 -10.63
C GLU A 40 -16.27 -10.34 -9.92
N GLN A 41 -16.67 -11.38 -10.67
CA GLN A 41 -17.24 -12.59 -10.07
C GLN A 41 -16.23 -13.33 -9.19
N THR A 42 -14.97 -13.38 -9.62
CA THR A 42 -13.91 -14.03 -8.84
C THR A 42 -13.56 -13.21 -7.61
N LYS A 43 -13.48 -11.88 -7.76
CA LYS A 43 -13.25 -10.95 -6.65
C LYS A 43 -14.34 -11.08 -5.59
N ALA A 44 -15.62 -11.12 -5.98
CA ALA A 44 -16.74 -11.27 -5.06
C ALA A 44 -16.71 -12.62 -4.31
N ALA A 45 -16.45 -13.72 -5.04
CA ALA A 45 -16.31 -15.04 -4.44
C ALA A 45 -15.11 -15.12 -3.48
N TYR A 46 -13.98 -14.50 -3.83
CA TYR A 46 -12.80 -14.46 -2.97
C TYR A 46 -13.03 -13.58 -1.73
N GLN A 47 -13.79 -12.50 -1.86
CA GLN A 47 -14.19 -11.66 -0.72
C GLN A 47 -15.03 -12.46 0.29
N ALA A 48 -15.97 -13.26 -0.19
CA ALA A 48 -16.77 -14.15 0.64
C ALA A 48 -15.88 -15.20 1.34
N GLU A 49 -14.89 -15.75 0.64
CA GLU A 49 -13.91 -16.66 1.24
C GLU A 49 -13.07 -15.98 2.33
N GLN A 50 -12.58 -14.76 2.11
CA GLN A 50 -11.86 -14.00 3.13
C GLN A 50 -12.74 -13.78 4.37
N ARG A 51 -14.02 -13.43 4.21
CA ARG A 51 -14.95 -13.31 5.35
C ARG A 51 -15.15 -14.65 6.06
N ALA A 52 -15.27 -15.75 5.31
CA ALA A 52 -15.39 -17.10 5.88
C ALA A 52 -14.13 -17.56 6.63
N GLN A 53 -12.96 -17.03 6.25
CA GLN A 53 -11.69 -17.23 6.95
C GLN A 53 -11.52 -16.29 8.16
N GLY A 54 -12.46 -15.36 8.40
CA GLY A 54 -12.45 -14.44 9.54
C GLY A 54 -11.85 -13.05 9.26
N PHE A 55 -11.49 -12.74 8.01
CA PHE A 55 -11.06 -11.40 7.63
C PHE A 55 -12.25 -10.44 7.58
N THR A 56 -12.04 -9.16 7.93
CA THR A 56 -13.10 -8.16 8.00
C THR A 56 -12.64 -6.79 7.47
N GLY A 57 -13.60 -5.91 7.17
CA GLY A 57 -13.29 -4.55 6.70
C GLY A 57 -12.44 -4.58 5.43
N ALA A 58 -11.34 -3.82 5.45
CA ALA A 58 -10.40 -3.72 4.34
C ALA A 58 -9.61 -5.02 4.07
N ASP A 59 -9.55 -5.97 5.02
CA ASP A 59 -8.82 -7.22 4.84
C ASP A 59 -9.67 -8.31 4.15
N ALA A 60 -10.95 -8.02 3.88
CA ALA A 60 -11.85 -8.81 3.06
C ALA A 60 -12.29 -7.98 1.84
N ASP A 61 -11.36 -7.71 0.95
CA ASP A 61 -11.48 -6.85 -0.23
C ASP A 61 -11.67 -7.62 -1.56
N GLY A 62 -11.59 -8.94 -1.50
CA GLY A 62 -11.66 -9.85 -2.65
C GLY A 62 -10.35 -10.01 -3.41
N ILE A 63 -9.24 -9.47 -2.90
CA ILE A 63 -7.92 -9.60 -3.50
C ILE A 63 -7.09 -10.62 -2.72
N PRO A 64 -6.58 -11.69 -3.38
CA PRO A 64 -5.75 -12.68 -2.70
C PRO A 64 -4.52 -12.05 -2.04
N GLY A 65 -4.37 -12.30 -0.75
CA GLY A 65 -3.12 -12.13 -0.02
C GLY A 65 -2.48 -13.49 0.27
N CYS A 66 -1.19 -13.51 0.61
CA CYS A 66 -0.49 -14.78 0.90
C CYS A 66 -1.18 -15.57 2.02
N ALA A 67 -1.65 -14.90 3.08
CA ALA A 67 -2.36 -15.55 4.18
C ALA A 67 -3.69 -16.19 3.74
N SER A 68 -4.56 -15.43 3.06
CA SER A 68 -5.88 -15.91 2.63
C SER A 68 -5.77 -16.98 1.54
N LEU A 69 -4.80 -16.84 0.64
CA LEU A 69 -4.55 -17.80 -0.43
C LEU A 69 -3.93 -19.10 0.12
N THR A 70 -3.04 -19.00 1.10
CA THR A 70 -2.49 -20.17 1.80
C THR A 70 -3.57 -20.90 2.60
N ALA A 71 -4.48 -20.17 3.26
CA ALA A 71 -5.61 -20.79 3.97
C ALA A 71 -6.54 -21.55 3.00
N LEU A 72 -6.88 -20.93 1.87
CA LEU A 72 -7.64 -21.59 0.81
C LEU A 72 -6.88 -22.81 0.24
N GLY A 73 -5.59 -22.66 -0.03
CA GLY A 73 -4.71 -23.73 -0.51
C GLY A 73 -4.63 -24.93 0.43
N LYS A 74 -4.55 -24.70 1.75
CA LYS A 74 -4.60 -25.77 2.76
C LYS A 74 -5.94 -26.51 2.77
N SER A 75 -7.05 -25.82 2.51
CA SER A 75 -8.38 -26.44 2.55
C SER A 75 -8.65 -27.37 1.35
N ILE A 76 -8.05 -27.09 0.18
CA ILE A 76 -8.28 -27.83 -1.08
C ILE A 76 -7.06 -28.64 -1.54
N GLY A 77 -5.89 -28.44 -0.93
CA GLY A 77 -4.70 -29.26 -1.16
C GLY A 77 -3.78 -28.76 -2.28
N PHE A 78 -3.63 -27.44 -2.47
CA PHE A 78 -2.60 -26.89 -3.36
C PHE A 78 -1.56 -26.06 -2.58
N PRO A 79 -0.26 -26.23 -2.89
CA PRO A 79 0.78 -25.38 -2.32
C PRO A 79 0.73 -23.99 -2.95
N VAL A 80 0.96 -22.97 -2.14
CA VAL A 80 1.02 -21.57 -2.57
C VAL A 80 2.47 -21.12 -2.56
N ASP A 81 2.90 -20.59 -3.70
CA ASP A 81 4.15 -19.86 -3.80
C ASP A 81 3.89 -18.39 -3.50
N CYS A 82 4.31 -17.97 -2.31
CA CYS A 82 4.40 -16.57 -1.96
C CYS A 82 5.78 -15.98 -2.28
N ALA A 83 6.73 -16.74 -2.85
CA ALA A 83 8.01 -16.18 -3.27
C ALA A 83 7.76 -15.20 -4.43
N GLY A 84 7.79 -13.93 -4.07
CA GLY A 84 7.29 -12.80 -4.86
C GLY A 84 6.56 -11.76 -4.01
N VAL A 85 6.06 -12.15 -2.81
CA VAL A 85 5.39 -11.28 -1.83
C VAL A 85 5.52 -11.89 -0.41
N PRO A 86 6.13 -11.20 0.59
CA PRO A 86 6.13 -11.69 1.96
C PRO A 86 4.71 -11.79 2.54
N ALA A 87 4.52 -12.69 3.50
CA ALA A 87 3.22 -13.09 4.03
C ALA A 87 2.39 -11.91 4.60
N GLY A 88 1.32 -11.54 3.89
CA GLY A 88 0.31 -10.54 4.29
C GLY A 88 -0.07 -9.68 3.08
N GLY A 89 -1.36 -9.60 2.74
CA GLY A 89 -1.84 -8.91 1.53
C GLY A 89 -1.26 -7.50 1.39
N GLY A 90 -0.75 -7.17 0.19
CA GLY A 90 -0.50 -5.79 -0.24
C GLY A 90 0.47 -4.94 0.60
N GLY A 91 1.35 -5.53 1.41
CA GLY A 91 2.26 -4.77 2.28
C GLY A 91 1.62 -4.15 3.52
N ARG A 92 0.29 -4.23 3.68
CA ARG A 92 -0.39 -3.66 4.84
C ARG A 92 0.18 -4.17 6.16
N LEU A 93 0.39 -3.25 7.10
CA LEU A 93 0.84 -3.54 8.45
C LEU A 93 -0.35 -3.41 9.41
N ALA A 94 -0.39 -4.24 10.45
CA ALA A 94 -1.11 -3.87 11.67
C ALA A 94 -0.43 -2.66 12.30
N LEU A 95 -1.18 -1.78 12.96
CA LEU A 95 -0.59 -0.60 13.60
C LEU A 95 0.49 -0.95 14.63
N SER A 96 0.37 -2.10 15.29
CA SER A 96 1.37 -2.64 16.23
C SER A 96 2.69 -3.06 15.54
N GLN A 97 2.70 -3.26 14.23
CA GLN A 97 3.89 -3.58 13.45
C GLN A 97 4.61 -2.32 12.94
N VAL A 98 3.98 -1.15 13.04
CA VAL A 98 4.63 0.13 12.70
C VAL A 98 5.69 0.44 13.75
N THR A 99 6.92 0.64 13.29
CA THR A 99 8.05 1.05 14.11
C THR A 99 8.29 2.55 13.97
N TYR A 100 8.98 3.14 14.94
CA TYR A 100 9.19 4.60 15.02
C TYR A 100 10.67 4.98 15.07
N HIS A 101 11.53 4.12 14.51
CA HIS A 101 12.96 4.37 14.40
C HIS A 101 13.23 5.27 13.18
N ASP A 102 13.87 6.41 13.38
CA ASP A 102 14.36 7.24 12.28
C ASP A 102 15.67 6.66 11.72
N PRO A 103 15.71 6.20 10.45
CA PRO A 103 16.92 5.62 9.86
C PRO A 103 18.02 6.64 9.57
N GLY A 104 17.78 7.94 9.74
CA GLY A 104 18.75 8.99 9.45
C GLY A 104 18.87 9.30 7.96
N ASP A 105 17.81 9.06 7.18
CA ASP A 105 17.79 9.29 5.73
C ASP A 105 18.16 10.74 5.36
N ASP A 106 18.76 10.89 4.18
CA ASP A 106 19.22 12.18 3.65
C ASP A 106 18.05 13.18 3.53
N SER A 107 18.41 14.47 3.57
CA SER A 107 17.49 15.60 3.38
C SER A 107 17.83 16.39 2.11
N GLY A 108 16.91 17.25 1.68
CA GLY A 108 17.10 18.14 0.54
C GLY A 108 16.56 17.58 -0.78
N GLU A 109 16.37 18.47 -1.74
CA GLU A 109 15.66 18.17 -2.99
C GLU A 109 16.29 17.00 -3.76
N ALA A 110 17.62 17.02 -3.94
CA ALA A 110 18.33 15.98 -4.67
C ALA A 110 18.17 14.59 -4.01
N ALA A 111 18.08 14.52 -2.68
CA ALA A 111 17.82 13.28 -1.96
C ALA A 111 16.37 12.82 -2.19
N MET A 112 15.40 13.72 -2.05
CA MET A 112 13.98 13.40 -2.28
C MET A 112 13.73 12.90 -3.70
N GLN A 113 14.39 13.47 -4.71
CA GLN A 113 14.30 12.96 -6.08
C GLN A 113 14.88 11.53 -6.23
N ARG A 114 15.96 11.18 -5.52
CA ARG A 114 16.52 9.81 -5.50
C ARG A 114 15.56 8.83 -4.85
N TYR A 115 15.03 9.16 -3.67
CA TYR A 115 14.08 8.30 -2.96
C TYR A 115 12.76 8.17 -3.71
N ALA A 116 12.25 9.25 -4.30
CA ALA A 116 11.04 9.23 -5.10
C ALA A 116 11.18 8.33 -6.33
N ARG A 117 12.35 8.31 -7.00
CA ARG A 117 12.63 7.36 -8.08
C ARG A 117 12.54 5.91 -7.58
N LYS A 118 13.09 5.62 -6.40
CA LYS A 118 13.01 4.27 -5.82
C LYS A 118 11.57 3.90 -5.45
N ALA A 119 10.80 4.83 -4.90
CA ALA A 119 9.38 4.60 -4.61
C ALA A 119 8.55 4.37 -5.88
N CYS A 120 8.83 5.11 -6.95
CA CYS A 120 8.20 4.91 -8.26
C CYS A 120 8.50 3.51 -8.82
N GLU A 121 9.76 3.08 -8.75
CA GLU A 121 10.19 1.72 -9.16
C GLU A 121 9.41 0.64 -8.40
N LEU A 122 9.34 0.74 -7.07
CA LEU A 122 8.71 -0.26 -6.21
C LEU A 122 7.18 -0.32 -6.36
N THR A 123 6.55 0.78 -6.73
CA THR A 123 5.09 0.90 -6.86
C THR A 123 4.59 0.85 -8.31
N GLY A 124 5.52 0.77 -9.28
CA GLY A 124 5.23 0.82 -10.72
C GLY A 124 4.63 2.15 -11.20
N MET A 125 4.86 3.25 -10.47
CA MET A 125 4.50 4.60 -10.94
C MET A 125 5.56 5.09 -11.94
N ASP A 126 5.14 5.75 -13.02
CA ASP A 126 6.10 6.31 -13.97
C ASP A 126 6.87 7.47 -13.32
N PRO A 127 8.20 7.41 -13.24
CA PRO A 127 9.00 8.42 -12.56
C PRO A 127 8.86 9.81 -13.18
N ARG A 128 8.43 9.92 -14.45
CA ARG A 128 8.16 11.22 -15.09
C ARG A 128 7.05 11.99 -14.38
N PHE A 129 6.10 11.30 -13.75
CA PHE A 129 5.01 11.92 -13.00
C PHE A 129 5.21 11.82 -11.50
N GLY A 130 5.67 10.66 -11.01
CA GLY A 130 5.79 10.42 -9.56
C GLY A 130 6.92 11.23 -8.90
N VAL A 131 8.08 11.35 -9.54
CA VAL A 131 9.23 12.07 -8.96
C VAL A 131 8.92 13.55 -8.69
N PRO A 132 8.44 14.35 -9.66
CA PRO A 132 8.14 15.76 -9.38
C PRO A 132 7.00 15.90 -8.36
N ALA A 133 5.97 15.04 -8.41
CA ALA A 133 4.85 15.06 -7.47
C ALA A 133 5.29 14.81 -6.03
N LEU A 134 6.01 13.72 -5.77
CA LEU A 134 6.49 13.35 -4.45
C LEU A 134 7.53 14.33 -3.91
N THR A 135 8.39 14.86 -4.78
CA THR A 135 9.37 15.88 -4.40
C THR A 135 8.68 17.18 -3.96
N THR A 136 7.60 17.58 -4.66
CA THR A 136 6.79 18.75 -4.30
C THR A 136 6.05 18.54 -2.98
N ILE A 137 5.48 17.36 -2.77
CA ILE A 137 4.88 16.99 -1.49
C ILE A 137 5.94 17.10 -0.38
N ALA A 138 7.09 16.44 -0.54
CA ALA A 138 8.13 16.45 0.49
C ALA A 138 8.68 17.84 0.81
N GLN A 139 8.77 18.73 -0.19
CA GLN A 139 9.09 20.14 0.03
C GLN A 139 8.11 20.78 1.01
N ARG A 140 6.81 20.60 0.77
CA ARG A 140 5.73 21.28 1.50
C ARG A 140 5.48 20.67 2.87
N GLU A 141 5.61 19.35 2.96
CA GLU A 141 5.28 18.57 4.15
C GLU A 141 6.41 18.59 5.19
N SER A 142 7.67 18.57 4.75
CA SER A 142 8.81 18.37 5.68
C SER A 142 10.05 19.16 5.32
N ALA A 143 9.94 20.19 4.46
CA ALA A 143 11.08 20.91 3.90
C ALA A 143 12.15 19.95 3.36
N TYR A 144 11.72 18.95 2.58
CA TYR A 144 12.56 17.86 2.05
C TYR A 144 13.21 16.99 3.15
N ASN A 145 12.41 16.46 4.07
CA ASN A 145 12.83 15.57 5.16
C ASN A 145 13.83 16.19 6.15
N ALA A 146 13.82 17.52 6.31
CA ALA A 146 14.76 18.22 7.19
C ALA A 146 14.66 17.66 8.63
N PRO A 147 15.77 17.44 9.36
CA PRO A 147 15.76 16.74 10.65
C PRO A 147 14.75 17.28 11.68
N GLY A 148 14.53 18.60 11.73
CA GLY A 148 13.57 19.23 12.63
C GLY A 148 12.12 19.29 12.12
N GLN A 149 11.82 18.70 10.96
CA GLN A 149 10.51 18.74 10.29
C GLN A 149 9.93 17.34 10.03
N ARG A 150 10.57 16.29 10.55
CA ARG A 150 10.17 14.89 10.34
C ARG A 150 8.96 14.48 11.16
N VAL A 151 8.56 15.25 12.16
CA VAL A 151 7.38 15.00 12.99
C VAL A 151 6.62 16.29 13.18
N ASN A 152 5.32 16.24 12.90
CA ASN A 152 4.40 17.32 13.23
C ASN A 152 3.66 16.99 14.54
N THR A 153 3.80 17.86 15.53
CA THR A 153 3.33 17.64 16.91
C THR A 153 2.29 18.66 17.39
N TRP A 154 1.85 19.56 16.52
CA TRP A 154 1.00 20.69 16.90
C TRP A 154 -0.31 20.78 16.11
N ASP A 155 -0.51 19.94 15.11
CA ASP A 155 -1.70 19.96 14.29
C ASP A 155 -2.84 19.11 14.88
N VAL A 156 -3.97 19.08 14.17
CA VAL A 156 -5.15 18.33 14.57
C VAL A 156 -4.92 16.81 14.66
N ASN A 157 -3.87 16.28 14.05
CA ASN A 157 -3.52 14.86 14.12
C ASN A 157 -2.67 14.53 15.36
N ALA A 158 -2.10 15.52 16.06
CA ALA A 158 -1.19 15.31 17.18
C ALA A 158 -1.88 14.86 18.50
N HIS A 159 -2.53 13.70 18.47
CA HIS A 159 -3.24 13.10 19.60
C HIS A 159 -3.02 11.58 19.72
N GLY A 160 -3.55 10.99 20.79
CA GLY A 160 -3.42 9.57 21.11
C GLY A 160 -2.31 9.27 22.11
N SER A 161 -2.11 7.97 22.40
CA SER A 161 -1.05 7.49 23.29
C SER A 161 0.33 7.85 22.76
N LYS A 162 1.36 7.91 23.61
CA LYS A 162 2.73 8.10 23.13
C LYS A 162 3.20 6.86 22.36
N ALA A 163 3.77 7.08 21.17
CA ALA A 163 4.51 6.07 20.43
C ALA A 163 5.94 5.94 20.97
N ALA A 164 6.71 4.98 20.43
CA ALA A 164 8.06 4.68 20.90
C ALA A 164 9.06 5.82 20.68
N ASP A 165 8.78 6.74 19.75
CA ASP A 165 9.54 7.98 19.52
C ASP A 165 9.20 9.11 20.51
N GLY A 166 8.29 8.87 21.46
CA GLY A 166 7.88 9.84 22.47
C GLY A 166 6.81 10.84 22.01
N HIS A 167 6.42 10.81 20.73
CA HIS A 167 5.39 11.66 20.16
C HIS A 167 4.00 11.01 20.24
N ALA A 168 2.94 11.80 20.09
CA ALA A 168 1.59 11.25 20.06
C ALA A 168 1.42 10.29 18.87
N LEU A 169 0.68 9.20 19.06
CA LEU A 169 0.56 8.12 18.08
C LEU A 169 0.12 8.64 16.72
N ASN A 170 -0.82 9.58 16.67
CA ASN A 170 -1.40 10.03 15.41
C ASN A 170 -0.63 11.19 14.73
N CYS A 171 0.49 11.66 15.29
CA CYS A 171 1.36 12.64 14.64
C CYS A 171 1.77 12.21 13.22
N SER A 172 1.69 13.13 12.26
CA SER A 172 2.30 12.92 10.94
C SER A 172 3.82 12.81 11.04
N ARG A 173 4.40 11.89 10.27
CA ARG A 173 5.83 11.56 10.29
C ARG A 173 6.43 11.44 8.88
N GLY A 174 7.74 11.65 8.80
CA GLY A 174 8.54 11.41 7.60
C GLY A 174 8.40 12.46 6.51
N ALA A 175 9.01 12.17 5.36
CA ALA A 175 9.17 13.10 4.26
C ALA A 175 7.83 13.62 3.70
N THR A 176 6.81 12.78 3.64
CA THR A 176 5.47 13.11 3.11
C THR A 176 4.41 13.17 4.22
N GLN A 177 4.82 13.31 5.48
CA GLN A 177 3.94 13.54 6.64
C GLN A 177 2.77 12.56 6.75
N CYS A 178 3.03 11.27 6.55
CA CYS A 178 2.03 10.22 6.76
C CYS A 178 1.76 10.00 8.25
N ILE A 179 0.49 9.97 8.63
CA ILE A 179 0.09 9.46 9.95
C ILE A 179 0.28 7.94 10.00
N PRO A 180 0.61 7.33 11.16
CA PRO A 180 0.93 5.90 11.24
C PRO A 180 -0.19 4.96 10.81
N THR A 181 -1.45 5.33 11.00
CA THR A 181 -2.60 4.55 10.56
C THR A 181 -2.69 4.46 9.04
N THR A 182 -2.49 5.59 8.34
CA THR A 182 -2.38 5.63 6.87
C THR A 182 -1.14 4.88 6.41
N PHE A 183 0.02 5.10 7.05
CA PHE A 183 1.24 4.38 6.71
C PHE A 183 1.04 2.87 6.80
N ALA A 184 0.44 2.37 7.89
CA ALA A 184 0.15 0.95 8.07
C ALA A 184 -0.82 0.41 7.00
N ALA A 185 -1.88 1.17 6.72
CA ALA A 185 -2.93 0.80 5.77
C ALA A 185 -2.47 0.80 4.29
N TYR A 186 -1.41 1.52 3.96
CA TYR A 186 -0.94 1.66 2.58
C TYR A 186 0.53 1.28 2.40
N HIS A 187 1.15 0.67 3.42
CA HIS A 187 2.54 0.24 3.41
C HIS A 187 2.87 -0.61 2.18
N GLN A 188 4.08 -0.45 1.66
CA GLN A 188 4.56 -1.18 0.51
C GLN A 188 5.45 -2.33 0.96
N ALA A 189 5.06 -3.56 0.63
CA ALA A 189 5.82 -4.75 0.95
C ALA A 189 7.29 -4.63 0.48
N GLY A 190 8.21 -5.08 1.32
CA GLY A 190 9.66 -5.00 1.05
C GLY A 190 10.31 -3.65 1.40
N THR A 191 9.55 -2.70 1.95
CA THR A 191 10.09 -1.44 2.50
C THR A 191 10.11 -1.47 4.03
N ALA A 192 10.84 -0.54 4.66
CA ALA A 192 10.92 -0.44 6.12
C ALA A 192 9.53 -0.26 6.76
N THR A 193 9.36 -0.70 8.00
CA THR A 193 8.07 -0.63 8.72
C THR A 193 7.90 0.68 9.50
N THR A 194 8.65 1.71 9.16
CA THR A 194 8.61 3.01 9.83
C THR A 194 8.28 4.13 8.85
N PRO A 195 7.40 5.08 9.22
CA PRO A 195 7.10 6.24 8.37
C PRO A 195 8.28 7.22 8.25
N TYR A 196 9.34 7.06 9.04
CA TYR A 196 10.56 7.88 8.91
C TYR A 196 11.46 7.48 7.73
N ASP A 197 11.36 6.24 7.25
CA ASP A 197 12.07 5.81 6.05
C ASP A 197 11.43 6.47 4.83
N VAL A 198 12.23 7.23 4.07
CA VAL A 198 11.71 8.11 3.03
C VAL A 198 11.07 7.29 1.90
N VAL A 199 11.66 6.14 1.54
CA VAL A 199 11.12 5.27 0.48
C VAL A 199 9.79 4.64 0.93
N ALA A 200 9.74 4.09 2.14
CA ALA A 200 8.52 3.50 2.69
C ALA A 200 7.39 4.52 2.80
N CYS A 201 7.70 5.73 3.31
CA CYS A 201 6.76 6.83 3.45
C CYS A 201 6.20 7.28 2.08
N MET A 202 7.07 7.42 1.07
CA MET A 202 6.65 7.76 -0.29
C MET A 202 5.85 6.64 -0.96
N CYS A 203 6.21 5.37 -0.77
CA CYS A 203 5.43 4.26 -1.31
C CYS A 203 4.03 4.21 -0.68
N ALA A 204 3.94 4.38 0.64
CA ALA A 204 2.65 4.47 1.33
C ALA A 204 1.81 5.66 0.82
N THR A 205 2.46 6.79 0.55
CA THR A 205 1.80 7.96 -0.07
C THR A 205 1.25 7.64 -1.45
N ILE A 206 2.03 6.97 -2.32
CA ILE A 206 1.58 6.56 -3.67
C ILE A 206 0.35 5.65 -3.57
N ASN A 207 0.40 4.64 -2.70
CA ASN A 207 -0.69 3.69 -2.52
C ASN A 207 -1.95 4.39 -1.96
N TYR A 208 -1.79 5.30 -1.00
CA TYR A 208 -2.87 6.12 -0.46
C TYR A 208 -3.53 7.00 -1.54
N VAL A 209 -2.74 7.72 -2.35
CA VAL A 209 -3.33 8.64 -3.36
C VAL A 209 -3.99 7.90 -4.51
N ARG A 210 -3.55 6.69 -4.84
CA ARG A 210 -4.24 5.83 -5.81
C ARG A 210 -5.63 5.44 -5.31
N ASP A 211 -5.72 5.03 -4.05
CA ASP A 211 -6.99 4.61 -3.45
C ASP A 211 -7.92 5.81 -3.19
N ARG A 212 -7.44 6.82 -2.45
CA ARG A 212 -8.26 7.94 -1.95
C ARG A 212 -8.57 9.01 -2.99
N TYR A 213 -7.62 9.26 -3.91
CA TYR A 213 -7.69 10.34 -4.90
C TYR A 213 -7.81 9.84 -6.33
N HIS A 214 -7.83 8.51 -6.54
CA HIS A 214 -7.93 7.89 -7.85
C HIS A 214 -6.81 8.34 -8.80
N VAL A 215 -5.60 8.50 -8.26
CA VAL A 215 -4.39 8.60 -9.09
C VAL A 215 -4.24 7.30 -9.87
N ASN A 216 -4.05 7.38 -11.18
CA ASN A 216 -3.98 6.21 -12.05
C ASN A 216 -2.63 5.48 -11.87
N GLN A 217 -2.52 4.28 -12.45
CA GLN A 217 -1.33 3.44 -12.30
C GLN A 217 -0.05 4.16 -12.73
N SER A 218 -0.08 4.87 -13.86
CA SER A 218 1.09 5.61 -14.37
C SER A 218 1.41 6.86 -13.55
N GLY A 219 0.45 7.43 -12.83
CA GLY A 219 0.58 8.72 -12.16
C GLY A 219 0.36 9.92 -13.07
N SER A 220 -0.04 9.75 -14.34
CA SER A 220 -0.19 10.87 -15.29
C SER A 220 -1.23 11.91 -14.87
N ASN A 221 -2.14 11.55 -13.97
CA ASN A 221 -3.15 12.45 -13.41
C ASN A 221 -2.84 12.89 -11.96
N PHE A 222 -1.63 12.65 -11.43
CA PHE A 222 -1.30 12.88 -10.02
C PHE A 222 -1.56 14.33 -9.60
N THR A 223 -0.94 15.32 -10.25
CA THR A 223 -1.08 16.75 -9.91
C THR A 223 -2.51 17.27 -10.12
N ALA A 224 -3.26 16.68 -11.05
CA ALA A 224 -4.67 17.00 -11.24
C ALA A 224 -5.54 16.52 -10.07
N ARG A 225 -5.24 15.34 -9.50
CA ARG A 225 -6.00 14.73 -8.41
C ARG A 225 -5.56 15.19 -7.02
N VAL A 226 -4.27 15.48 -6.85
CA VAL A 226 -3.66 15.85 -5.57
C VAL A 226 -2.99 17.22 -5.71
N GLN A 227 -3.66 18.25 -5.19
CA GLN A 227 -3.16 19.62 -5.26
C GLN A 227 -1.79 19.79 -4.59
N GLN A 228 -1.54 19.06 -3.50
CA GLN A 228 -0.27 19.14 -2.78
C GLN A 228 0.93 18.77 -3.66
N ALA A 229 0.72 17.92 -4.67
CA ALA A 229 1.74 17.49 -5.61
C ALA A 229 2.01 18.49 -6.74
N ASP A 230 1.18 19.52 -6.91
CA ASP A 230 1.30 20.47 -8.01
C ASP A 230 2.08 21.72 -7.58
N PRO A 231 3.29 21.96 -8.11
CA PRO A 231 4.10 23.13 -7.76
C PRO A 231 3.50 24.45 -8.28
N ASN A 232 2.62 24.41 -9.28
CA ASN A 232 2.00 25.59 -9.89
C ASN A 232 0.71 26.02 -9.18
N ARG A 233 0.28 25.25 -8.17
CA ARG A 233 -0.89 25.55 -7.33
C ARG A 233 -0.47 25.81 -5.89
N PRO A 234 -1.22 26.61 -5.13
CA PRO A 234 -0.92 26.81 -3.71
C PRO A 234 -1.01 25.50 -2.92
N PRO A 235 -0.26 25.34 -1.83
CA PRO A 235 -0.33 24.18 -0.96
C PRO A 235 -1.75 23.88 -0.48
N LYS A 236 -2.09 22.60 -0.38
CA LYS A 236 -3.34 22.07 0.16
C LYS A 236 -3.09 20.63 0.57
N GLY A 237 -3.41 20.28 1.82
CA GLY A 237 -3.28 18.90 2.32
C GLY A 237 -4.03 17.86 1.49
N TYR A 238 -3.68 16.60 1.71
CA TYR A 238 -4.21 15.42 1.01
C TYR A 238 -4.32 14.25 1.99
#